data_AF-A0A958NDZ0-F1
#
_entry.id   AF-A0A958NDZ0-F1
#
_cell.length_a   1.000
_cell.length_b   1.000
_cell.length_c   1.000
_cell.angle_alpha   90.00
_cell.angle_beta   90.00
_cell.angle_gamma   90.00
#
_symmetry.space_group_name_H-M   'P 1'
#
loop_
_entity.id
_entity.type
_entity.pdbx_description
1 polymer ?
#
loop_
_entity_poly.entity_id
_entity_poly.type
_entity_poly.pdbx_seq_one_letter_code
_entity_poly.pdbx_strand_id
1 'polypeptide(L)'
;MNLPSGQRIFHRYLAELAMVWTAILVYNTIPYYHTFLNTRLQYSLLLLAAAYSVYAVHVTRIRLQKGQDTKGWMMGRYIGHLYRVLIKRKKEKANPEDRVAFLAFWVKFYFIPVMMNFSYRNLANLKYYSLQLLADSNQFSATISYFNTQLFPLLVSVCYVTLTGIYLFGYIVESPALNNKVKSVDPSLFGWAVTLACYPPFSNFISRHIRFEININASFGNEVTTFIVRILMLALMGLMFWSVGVLGTKCSNLTNRGIITNGPYRWLRHPHYTAKNLMWWCTILPAVPERPIVILFLAMWTAIYILRGLTEEKHLMSDPEYQAYCEKVKWKFFPGIW
;
A
#
# COMPACT_ATOMS: atom_id res chain seq x y z
N MET A 1 23.45 32.68 -3.91
CA MET A 1 24.59 32.63 -4.85
C MET A 1 24.27 31.63 -5.95
N ASN A 2 24.30 32.05 -7.21
CA ASN A 2 24.04 31.17 -8.35
C ASN A 2 25.28 30.29 -8.58
N LEU A 3 25.20 29.01 -8.15
CA LEU A 3 26.24 28.03 -8.42
C LEU A 3 26.37 27.79 -9.93
N PRO A 4 27.58 27.56 -10.46
CA PRO A 4 27.79 27.05 -11.81
C PRO A 4 26.92 25.83 -12.11
N SER A 5 26.45 25.67 -13.35
CA SER A 5 25.49 24.63 -13.75
C SER A 5 25.93 23.21 -13.35
N GLY A 6 27.21 22.88 -13.52
CA GLY A 6 27.80 21.60 -13.10
C GLY A 6 27.77 21.38 -11.59
N GLN A 7 28.12 22.40 -10.80
CA GLN A 7 28.04 22.33 -9.34
C GLN A 7 26.60 22.15 -8.87
N ARG A 8 25.64 22.85 -9.50
CA ARG A 8 24.21 22.69 -9.17
C ARG A 8 23.72 21.25 -9.42
N ILE A 9 24.08 20.65 -10.55
CA ILE A 9 23.74 19.24 -10.85
C ILE A 9 24.33 18.31 -9.79
N PHE A 10 25.60 18.50 -9.44
CA PHE A 10 26.30 17.66 -8.46
C PHE A 10 25.62 17.69 -7.08
N HIS A 11 25.33 18.87 -6.54
CA HIS A 11 24.67 18.98 -5.23
C HIS A 11 23.26 18.38 -5.22
N ARG A 12 22.51 18.51 -6.32
CA ARG A 12 21.16 17.95 -6.45
C ARG A 12 21.17 16.43 -6.56
N TYR A 13 22.16 15.89 -7.24
CA TYR A 13 22.41 14.47 -7.34
C TYR A 13 22.82 13.87 -5.99
N LEU A 14 23.76 14.51 -5.28
CA LEU A 14 24.15 14.07 -3.93
C LEU A 14 22.97 14.05 -2.96
N ALA A 15 22.07 15.03 -3.02
CA ALA A 15 20.88 15.05 -2.19
C ALA A 15 19.91 13.88 -2.48
N GLU A 16 19.77 13.47 -3.76
CA GLU A 16 19.01 12.28 -4.15
C GLU A 16 19.67 11.00 -3.62
N LEU A 17 21.00 10.88 -3.74
CA LEU A 17 21.73 9.73 -3.21
C LEU A 17 21.63 9.64 -1.70
N ALA A 18 21.84 10.75 -0.98
CA ALA A 18 21.73 10.78 0.47
C ALA A 18 20.36 10.31 0.94
N MET A 19 19.28 10.73 0.26
CA MET A 19 17.92 10.30 0.55
C MET A 19 17.76 8.76 0.41
N VAL A 20 18.20 8.19 -0.71
CA VAL A 20 18.02 6.75 -0.98
C VAL A 20 18.93 5.89 -0.11
N TRP A 21 20.21 6.25 0.02
CA TRP A 21 21.17 5.44 0.78
C TRP A 21 20.96 5.53 2.29
N THR A 22 20.46 6.65 2.81
CA THR A 22 20.01 6.71 4.21
C THR A 22 18.85 5.75 4.46
N ALA A 23 17.90 5.64 3.53
CA ALA A 23 16.82 4.68 3.65
C ALA A 23 17.34 3.23 3.69
N ILE A 24 18.25 2.89 2.78
CA ILE A 24 18.90 1.58 2.73
C ILE A 24 19.68 1.28 4.02
N LEU A 25 20.42 2.25 4.56
CA LEU A 25 21.14 2.10 5.82
C LEU A 25 20.17 1.74 6.95
N VAL A 26 19.04 2.45 7.07
CA VAL A 26 18.03 2.19 8.10
C VAL A 26 17.49 0.75 8.01
N TYR A 27 17.16 0.27 6.81
CA TYR A 27 16.62 -1.09 6.62
C TYR A 27 17.65 -2.20 6.90
N ASN A 28 18.95 -1.92 6.74
CA ASN A 28 20.01 -2.89 7.03
C ASN A 28 20.50 -2.84 8.48
N THR A 29 20.30 -1.73 9.19
CA THR A 29 20.87 -1.52 10.54
C THR A 29 19.86 -1.67 11.67
N ILE A 30 18.59 -1.32 11.47
CA ILE A 30 17.58 -1.44 12.53
C ILE A 30 17.18 -2.91 12.70
N PRO A 31 17.28 -3.51 13.91
CA PRO A 31 17.03 -4.94 14.11
C PRO A 31 15.65 -5.44 13.66
N TYR A 32 14.61 -4.63 13.87
CA TYR A 32 13.26 -4.98 13.41
C TYR A 32 13.21 -5.13 11.89
N TYR A 33 13.79 -4.18 11.13
CA TYR A 33 13.75 -4.22 9.68
C TYR A 33 14.67 -5.30 9.10
N HIS A 34 15.80 -5.56 9.74
CA HIS A 34 16.70 -6.65 9.39
C HIS A 34 16.02 -8.03 9.49
N THR A 35 15.10 -8.21 10.45
CA THR A 35 14.33 -9.45 10.59
C THR A 35 13.05 -9.46 9.74
N PHE A 36 12.43 -8.30 9.53
CA PHE A 36 11.22 -8.16 8.72
C PHE A 36 11.46 -8.43 7.23
N LEU A 37 12.61 -8.03 6.70
CA LEU A 37 13.03 -8.30 5.33
C LEU A 37 14.04 -9.43 5.32
N ASN A 38 13.75 -10.52 4.61
CA ASN A 38 14.73 -11.57 4.43
C ASN A 38 15.94 -11.09 3.62
N THR A 39 17.04 -11.84 3.67
CA THR A 39 18.30 -11.48 3.03
C THR A 39 18.15 -11.20 1.52
N ARG A 40 17.31 -11.98 0.81
CA ARG A 40 17.07 -11.76 -0.64
C ARG A 40 16.40 -10.42 -0.92
N LEU A 41 15.45 -10.01 -0.08
CA LEU A 41 14.76 -8.73 -0.19
C LEU A 41 15.68 -7.56 0.13
N GLN A 42 16.56 -7.70 1.13
CA GLN A 42 17.59 -6.70 1.43
C GLN A 42 18.54 -6.50 0.23
N TYR A 43 19.02 -7.58 -0.38
CA TYR A 43 19.81 -7.49 -1.62
C TYR A 43 19.02 -6.87 -2.78
N SER A 44 17.73 -7.19 -2.92
CA SER A 44 16.88 -6.58 -3.95
C SER A 44 16.74 -5.07 -3.76
N LEU A 45 16.59 -4.60 -2.52
CA LEU A 45 16.57 -3.17 -2.21
C LEU A 45 17.92 -2.49 -2.49
N LEU A 46 19.04 -3.15 -2.17
CA LEU A 46 20.38 -2.67 -2.50
C LEU A 46 20.57 -2.52 -4.01
N LEU A 47 20.16 -3.52 -4.80
CA LEU A 47 20.22 -3.47 -6.26
C LEU A 47 19.34 -2.35 -6.82
N LEU A 48 18.12 -2.18 -6.30
CA LEU A 48 17.24 -1.07 -6.70
C LEU A 48 17.85 0.29 -6.38
N ALA A 49 18.48 0.45 -5.22
CA ALA A 49 19.17 1.68 -4.83
C ALA A 49 20.40 1.95 -5.71
N ALA A 50 21.19 0.93 -6.04
CA ALA A 50 22.33 1.03 -6.95
C ALA A 50 21.88 1.41 -8.36
N ALA A 51 20.87 0.74 -8.90
CA ALA A 51 20.29 1.06 -10.21
C ALA A 51 19.72 2.49 -10.24
N TYR A 52 18.99 2.89 -9.18
CA TYR A 52 18.49 4.26 -9.06
C TYR A 52 19.64 5.28 -8.96
N SER A 53 20.75 4.96 -8.30
CA SER A 53 21.90 5.86 -8.20
C SER A 53 22.46 6.21 -9.58
N VAL A 54 22.59 5.21 -10.47
CA VAL A 54 23.00 5.44 -11.87
C VAL A 54 21.95 6.27 -12.61
N TYR A 55 20.67 5.90 -12.48
CA TYR A 55 19.57 6.58 -13.16
C TYR A 55 19.36 8.04 -12.67
N ALA A 56 19.65 8.33 -11.39
CA ALA A 56 19.43 9.62 -10.77
C ALA A 56 20.29 10.73 -11.39
N VAL A 57 21.44 10.40 -11.99
CA VAL A 57 22.24 11.37 -12.78
C VAL A 57 21.41 11.92 -13.94
N HIS A 58 20.75 11.03 -14.69
CA HIS A 58 19.92 11.40 -15.83
C HIS A 58 18.67 12.16 -15.39
N VAL A 59 17.98 11.69 -14.34
CA VAL A 59 16.81 12.36 -13.77
C VAL A 59 17.15 13.78 -13.31
N THR A 60 18.27 13.95 -12.61
CA THR A 60 18.72 15.25 -12.10
C THR A 60 18.95 16.24 -13.24
N ARG A 61 19.61 15.80 -14.33
CA ARG A 61 19.85 16.63 -15.51
C ARG A 61 18.54 17.08 -16.16
N ILE A 62 17.62 16.15 -16.44
CA ILE A 62 16.33 16.47 -17.07
C ILE A 62 15.49 17.43 -16.23
N ARG A 63 15.41 17.21 -14.91
CA ARG A 63 14.62 18.07 -14.02
C ARG A 63 15.17 19.49 -14.00
N LEU A 64 16.49 19.64 -13.87
CA LEU A 64 17.13 20.95 -13.84
C LEU A 64 17.00 21.69 -15.17
N GLN A 65 17.05 21.00 -16.31
CA GLN A 65 16.76 21.60 -17.63
C GLN A 65 15.32 22.14 -17.70
N LYS A 66 14.37 21.50 -17.02
CA LYS A 66 12.97 21.94 -16.91
C LYS A 66 12.75 22.99 -15.80
N GLY A 67 13.82 23.49 -15.17
CA GLY A 67 13.72 24.44 -14.05
C GLY A 67 13.18 23.84 -12.75
N GLN A 68 13.09 22.51 -12.64
CA GLN A 68 12.54 21.81 -11.48
C GLN A 68 13.66 21.29 -10.58
N ASP A 69 13.47 21.40 -9.25
CA ASP A 69 14.37 20.77 -8.28
C ASP A 69 14.14 19.25 -8.18
N THR A 70 15.16 18.54 -7.68
CA THR A 70 15.10 17.11 -7.36
C THR A 70 14.37 16.87 -6.03
N LYS A 71 13.75 15.69 -5.87
CA LYS A 71 12.98 15.36 -4.65
C LYS A 71 13.87 15.32 -3.43
N GLY A 72 15.08 14.75 -3.54
CA GLY A 72 16.07 14.74 -2.48
C GLY A 72 16.47 16.15 -2.03
N TRP A 73 16.59 17.10 -2.97
CA TRP A 73 16.88 18.49 -2.63
C TRP A 73 15.71 19.19 -1.95
N MET A 74 14.50 19.03 -2.48
CA MET A 74 13.28 19.57 -1.88
C MET A 74 13.08 19.07 -0.45
N MET A 75 13.35 17.78 -0.21
CA MET A 75 13.37 17.18 1.12
C MET A 75 14.41 17.83 2.04
N GLY A 76 15.64 18.04 1.56
CA GLY A 76 16.69 18.74 2.31
C GLY A 76 16.30 20.17 2.71
N ARG A 77 15.66 20.91 1.79
CA ARG A 77 15.11 22.24 2.11
C ARG A 77 14.03 22.19 3.18
N TYR A 78 13.13 21.20 3.11
CA TYR A 78 12.08 21.02 4.11
C TYR A 78 12.65 20.69 5.50
N ILE A 79 13.68 19.82 5.58
CA ILE A 79 14.38 19.53 6.84
C ILE A 79 15.01 20.81 7.41
N GLY A 80 15.67 21.61 6.57
CA GLY A 80 16.21 22.91 6.98
C GLY A 80 15.13 23.88 7.48
N HIS A 81 13.95 23.86 6.84
CA HIS A 81 12.78 24.62 7.29
C HIS A 81 12.29 24.15 8.66
N LEU A 82 12.12 22.84 8.87
CA LEU A 82 11.73 22.28 10.18
C LEU A 82 12.73 22.66 11.28
N TYR A 83 14.03 22.58 11.01
CA TYR A 83 15.05 23.04 11.95
C TYR A 83 14.90 24.53 12.30
N ARG A 84 14.64 25.39 11.31
CA ARG A 84 14.44 26.82 11.55
C ARG A 84 13.18 27.13 12.36
N VAL A 85 12.08 26.43 12.10
CA VAL A 85 10.81 26.65 12.79
C VAL A 85 10.79 26.01 14.18
N LEU A 86 11.22 24.75 14.31
CA LEU A 86 11.12 24.00 15.57
C LEU A 86 12.26 24.31 16.54
N ILE A 87 13.49 24.40 16.03
CA ILE A 87 14.68 24.63 16.87
C ILE A 87 15.00 26.12 16.98
N LYS A 88 15.07 26.84 15.86
CA LYS A 88 15.36 28.27 15.86
C LYS A 88 14.13 29.17 16.08
N ARG A 89 12.94 28.58 16.27
CA ARG A 89 11.67 29.29 16.52
C ARG A 89 11.35 30.41 15.52
N LYS A 90 11.82 30.29 14.28
CA LYS A 90 11.54 31.28 13.21
C LYS A 90 10.10 31.13 12.72
N LYS A 91 9.42 32.26 12.51
CA LYS A 91 8.12 32.32 11.82
C LYS A 91 8.34 32.28 10.31
N GLU A 92 8.39 31.07 9.75
CA GLU A 92 8.56 30.83 8.32
C GLU A 92 7.42 29.93 7.82
N LYS A 93 6.88 30.19 6.63
CA LYS A 93 5.91 29.29 5.99
C LYS A 93 6.66 28.23 5.19
N ALA A 94 6.18 26.99 5.26
CA ALA A 94 6.73 25.90 4.44
C ALA A 94 6.41 26.12 2.96
N ASN A 95 7.39 25.82 2.09
CA ASN A 95 7.09 25.63 0.67
C ASN A 95 6.23 24.36 0.49
N PRO A 96 5.04 24.45 -0.14
CA PRO A 96 4.16 23.30 -0.33
C PRO A 96 4.81 22.14 -1.09
N GLU A 97 5.61 22.41 -2.12
CA GLU A 97 6.27 21.36 -2.92
C GLU A 97 7.32 20.61 -2.10
N ASP A 98 8.09 21.34 -1.28
CA ASP A 98 9.09 20.76 -0.38
C ASP A 98 8.44 19.86 0.67
N ARG A 99 7.29 20.27 1.20
CA ARG A 99 6.49 19.46 2.13
C ARG A 99 5.99 18.17 1.46
N VAL A 100 5.45 18.28 0.24
CA VAL A 100 4.96 17.11 -0.52
C VAL A 100 6.11 16.14 -0.81
N ALA A 101 7.27 16.64 -1.22
CA ALA A 101 8.46 15.81 -1.46
C ALA A 101 8.90 15.07 -0.20
N PHE A 102 8.95 15.77 0.95
CA PHE A 102 9.29 15.18 2.24
C PHE A 102 8.31 14.09 2.68
N LEU A 103 7.01 14.34 2.62
CA LEU A 103 6.00 13.36 3.02
C LEU A 103 5.95 12.16 2.04
N ALA A 104 6.09 12.41 0.74
CA ALA A 104 6.11 11.36 -0.27
C ALA A 104 7.32 10.43 -0.11
N PHE A 105 8.47 10.96 0.33
CA PHE A 105 9.61 10.13 0.71
C PHE A 105 9.23 9.16 1.83
N TRP A 106 8.60 9.62 2.91
CA TRP A 106 8.21 8.75 4.02
C TRP A 106 7.18 7.69 3.63
N VAL A 107 6.23 8.02 2.73
CA VAL A 107 5.30 7.05 2.16
C VAL A 107 6.08 5.94 1.45
N LYS A 108 7.01 6.30 0.56
CA LYS A 108 7.81 5.32 -0.19
C LYS A 108 8.77 4.53 0.68
N PHE A 109 9.45 5.22 1.60
CA PHE A 109 10.35 4.65 2.57
C PHE A 109 9.68 3.51 3.34
N TYR A 110 8.42 3.70 3.76
CA TYR A 110 7.68 2.68 4.48
C TYR A 110 7.05 1.64 3.57
N PHE A 111 6.33 2.04 2.52
CA PHE A 111 5.49 1.12 1.76
C PHE A 111 6.24 0.30 0.69
N ILE A 112 7.37 0.77 0.14
CA ILE A 112 8.12 -0.04 -0.84
C ILE A 112 8.58 -1.36 -0.20
N PRO A 113 9.26 -1.37 0.96
CA PRO A 113 9.76 -2.62 1.54
C PRO A 113 8.64 -3.51 2.08
N VAL A 114 7.57 -2.92 2.62
CA VAL A 114 6.37 -3.66 3.04
C VAL A 114 5.74 -4.37 1.84
N MET A 115 5.55 -3.69 0.71
CA MET A 115 4.95 -4.30 -0.49
C MET A 115 5.88 -5.31 -1.16
N MET A 116 7.20 -5.10 -1.11
CA MET A 116 8.16 -6.12 -1.56
C MET A 116 8.06 -7.39 -0.72
N ASN A 117 8.00 -7.25 0.61
CA ASN A 117 7.85 -8.39 1.51
C ASN A 117 6.53 -9.13 1.28
N PHE A 118 5.42 -8.40 1.16
CA PHE A 118 4.12 -9.01 0.86
C PHE A 118 4.11 -9.70 -0.50
N SER A 119 4.65 -9.06 -1.53
CA SER A 119 4.76 -9.65 -2.88
C SER A 119 5.61 -10.91 -2.88
N TYR A 120 6.73 -10.91 -2.18
CA TYR A 120 7.60 -12.08 -2.05
C TYR A 120 6.89 -13.25 -1.36
N ARG A 121 6.20 -13.00 -0.25
CA ARG A 121 5.43 -14.03 0.46
C ARG A 121 4.29 -14.57 -0.41
N ASN A 122 3.57 -13.69 -1.10
CA ASN A 122 2.48 -14.09 -1.99
C ASN A 122 2.99 -14.90 -3.19
N LEU A 123 4.16 -14.56 -3.74
CA LEU A 123 4.80 -15.33 -4.81
C LEU A 123 5.21 -16.73 -4.33
N ALA A 124 5.69 -16.84 -3.09
CA ALA A 124 5.99 -18.14 -2.50
C ALA A 124 4.73 -19.00 -2.33
N ASN A 125 3.62 -18.41 -1.86
CA ASN A 125 2.32 -19.09 -1.78
C ASN A 125 1.81 -19.52 -3.16
N LEU A 126 1.87 -18.62 -4.15
CA LEU A 126 1.48 -18.95 -5.52
C LEU A 126 2.32 -20.11 -6.06
N LYS A 127 3.65 -20.07 -5.88
CA LYS A 127 4.54 -21.18 -6.27
C LYS A 127 4.13 -22.48 -5.58
N TYR A 128 3.87 -22.45 -4.28
CA TYR A 128 3.47 -23.62 -3.52
C TYR A 128 2.19 -24.27 -4.08
N TYR A 129 1.12 -23.50 -4.21
CA TYR A 129 -0.16 -24.03 -4.71
C TYR A 129 -0.10 -24.42 -6.20
N SER A 130 0.68 -23.71 -7.03
CA SER A 130 0.88 -24.10 -8.43
C SER A 130 1.63 -25.44 -8.55
N LEU A 131 2.63 -25.68 -7.71
CA LEU A 131 3.35 -26.96 -7.71
C LEU A 131 2.46 -28.10 -7.21
N GLN A 132 1.63 -27.85 -6.20
CA GLN A 132 0.65 -28.82 -5.71
C GLN A 132 -0.34 -29.20 -6.81
N LEU A 133 -0.87 -28.21 -7.55
CA LEU A 133 -1.76 -28.45 -8.69
C LEU A 133 -1.11 -29.30 -9.79
N LEU A 134 0.17 -29.04 -10.11
CA LEU A 134 0.91 -29.79 -11.13
C LEU A 134 1.22 -31.22 -10.68
N ALA A 135 1.54 -31.43 -9.40
CA ALA A 135 1.76 -32.75 -8.84
C ALA A 135 0.47 -33.61 -8.89
N ASP A 136 -0.69 -32.98 -8.68
CA ASP A 136 -2.00 -33.61 -8.73
C ASP A 136 -2.63 -33.59 -10.14
N SER A 137 -1.86 -33.28 -11.20
CA SER A 137 -2.40 -33.02 -12.56
C SER A 137 -3.16 -34.20 -13.19
N ASN A 138 -2.84 -35.44 -12.81
CA ASN A 138 -3.59 -36.63 -13.24
C ASN A 138 -4.92 -36.85 -12.47
N GLN A 139 -5.23 -35.99 -11.50
CA GLN A 139 -6.41 -36.05 -10.63
C GLN A 139 -7.29 -34.80 -10.74
N PHE A 140 -7.26 -34.09 -11.88
CA PHE A 140 -8.21 -33.02 -12.11
C PHE A 140 -9.63 -33.55 -11.93
N SER A 141 -10.36 -32.98 -10.97
CA SER A 141 -11.68 -33.43 -10.55
C SER A 141 -12.57 -32.22 -10.36
N ALA A 142 -13.73 -32.21 -11.03
CA ALA A 142 -14.75 -31.17 -10.85
C ALA A 142 -15.56 -31.37 -9.55
N THR A 143 -14.88 -31.70 -8.46
CA THR A 143 -15.48 -31.93 -7.14
C THR A 143 -15.34 -30.72 -6.23
N ILE A 144 -16.27 -30.60 -5.29
CA ILE A 144 -16.24 -29.57 -4.25
C ILE A 144 -14.94 -29.65 -3.43
N SER A 145 -14.49 -30.86 -3.09
CA SER A 145 -13.27 -31.06 -2.32
C SER A 145 -12.03 -30.55 -3.06
N TYR A 146 -11.92 -30.81 -4.37
CA TYR A 146 -10.83 -30.31 -5.21
C TYR A 146 -10.85 -28.77 -5.31
N PHE A 147 -12.02 -28.17 -5.53
CA PHE A 147 -12.15 -26.70 -5.52
C PHE A 147 -11.66 -26.12 -4.19
N ASN A 148 -12.11 -26.71 -3.09
CA ASN A 148 -11.82 -26.24 -1.75
C ASN A 148 -10.31 -26.34 -1.43
N THR A 149 -9.70 -27.49 -1.69
CA THR A 149 -8.34 -27.76 -1.23
C THR A 149 -7.27 -27.20 -2.17
N GLN A 150 -7.54 -27.16 -3.48
CA GLN A 150 -6.54 -26.83 -4.49
C GLN A 150 -6.84 -25.51 -5.20
N LEU A 151 -8.03 -25.37 -5.80
CA LEU A 151 -8.32 -24.23 -6.69
C LEU A 151 -8.51 -22.92 -5.93
N PHE A 152 -9.26 -22.93 -4.83
CA PHE A 152 -9.51 -21.75 -4.01
C PHE A 152 -8.22 -21.06 -3.51
N PRO A 153 -7.30 -21.76 -2.80
CA PRO A 153 -6.09 -21.11 -2.30
C PRO A 153 -5.15 -20.64 -3.42
N LEU A 154 -5.15 -21.33 -4.57
CA LEU A 154 -4.43 -20.90 -5.77
C LEU A 154 -4.99 -19.57 -6.31
N LEU A 155 -6.31 -19.48 -6.53
CA LEU A 155 -6.97 -18.28 -7.03
C LEU A 155 -6.75 -17.08 -6.09
N VAL A 156 -6.87 -17.30 -4.77
CA VAL A 156 -6.55 -16.30 -3.75
C VAL A 156 -5.09 -15.84 -3.85
N SER A 157 -4.16 -16.76 -4.05
CA SER A 157 -2.72 -16.46 -4.17
C SER A 157 -2.42 -15.65 -5.43
N VAL A 158 -3.04 -15.99 -6.56
CA VAL A 158 -2.96 -15.20 -7.80
C VAL A 158 -3.43 -13.77 -7.55
N CYS A 159 -4.62 -13.60 -6.96
CA CYS A 159 -5.15 -12.27 -6.65
C CYS A 159 -4.20 -11.48 -5.76
N TYR A 160 -3.70 -12.07 -4.67
CA TYR A 160 -2.80 -11.35 -3.76
C TYR A 160 -1.46 -10.97 -4.39
N VAL A 161 -0.84 -11.84 -5.19
CA VAL A 161 0.39 -11.50 -5.93
C VAL A 161 0.14 -10.31 -6.84
N THR A 162 -0.94 -10.33 -7.61
CA THR A 162 -1.25 -9.23 -8.53
C THR A 162 -1.55 -7.94 -7.77
N LEU A 163 -2.36 -8.00 -6.71
CA LEU A 163 -2.69 -6.85 -5.87
C LEU A 163 -1.42 -6.20 -5.30
N THR A 164 -0.56 -6.99 -4.65
CA THR A 164 0.66 -6.44 -4.04
C THR A 164 1.67 -5.98 -5.09
N GLY A 165 1.70 -6.62 -6.26
CA GLY A 165 2.50 -6.20 -7.41
C GLY A 165 2.07 -4.83 -7.96
N ILE A 166 0.75 -4.60 -8.13
CA ILE A 166 0.23 -3.30 -8.59
C ILE A 166 0.56 -2.19 -7.58
N TYR A 167 0.38 -2.44 -6.28
CA TYR A 167 0.77 -1.47 -5.24
C TYR A 167 2.28 -1.21 -5.26
N LEU A 168 3.11 -2.26 -5.35
CA LEU A 168 4.56 -2.12 -5.42
C LEU A 168 4.99 -1.26 -6.62
N PHE A 169 4.40 -1.52 -7.79
CA PHE A 169 4.61 -0.71 -8.98
C PHE A 169 4.21 0.76 -8.74
N GLY A 170 3.03 0.99 -8.16
CA GLY A 170 2.55 2.34 -7.84
C GLY A 170 3.49 3.11 -6.89
N TYR A 171 4.15 2.44 -5.95
CA TYR A 171 5.13 3.10 -5.07
C TYR A 171 6.47 3.39 -5.76
N ILE A 172 6.96 2.48 -6.59
CA ILE A 172 8.27 2.60 -7.24
C ILE A 172 8.20 3.57 -8.43
N VAL A 173 7.20 3.45 -9.30
CA VAL A 173 7.15 4.13 -10.58
C VAL A 173 6.30 5.40 -10.51
N GLU A 174 6.92 6.52 -10.87
CA GLU A 174 6.23 7.79 -11.10
C GLU A 174 6.65 8.34 -12.46
N SER A 175 5.69 8.48 -13.38
CA SER A 175 5.96 8.98 -14.73
C SER A 175 4.86 9.91 -15.20
N PRO A 176 5.19 11.04 -15.87
CA PRO A 176 4.19 11.87 -16.54
C PRO A 176 3.32 11.07 -17.53
N ALA A 177 3.90 10.09 -18.24
CA ALA A 177 3.19 9.28 -19.23
C ALA A 177 2.09 8.40 -18.63
N LEU A 178 2.22 8.05 -17.34
CA LEU A 178 1.25 7.22 -16.62
C LEU A 178 0.22 8.05 -15.84
N ASN A 179 0.33 9.38 -15.89
CA ASN A 179 -0.49 10.31 -15.12
C ASN A 179 -0.63 9.92 -13.62
N ASN A 180 0.48 9.50 -13.01
CA ASN A 180 0.49 8.94 -11.65
C ASN A 180 1.43 9.69 -10.68
N LYS A 181 1.72 10.95 -10.99
CA LYS A 181 2.51 11.82 -10.11
C LYS A 181 1.76 12.07 -8.82
N VAL A 182 2.51 12.16 -7.72
CA VAL A 182 1.97 12.57 -6.42
C VAL A 182 1.60 14.06 -6.49
N LYS A 183 0.29 14.36 -6.47
CA LYS A 183 -0.26 15.73 -6.38
C LYS A 183 -0.14 16.25 -4.94
N SER A 184 -0.50 15.41 -3.97
CA SER A 184 -0.40 15.74 -2.54
C SER A 184 -0.26 14.48 -1.69
N VAL A 185 0.15 14.66 -0.44
CA VAL A 185 0.25 13.60 0.58
C VAL A 185 -0.54 14.05 1.80
N ASP A 186 -1.22 13.12 2.48
CA ASP A 186 -2.02 13.42 3.66
C ASP A 186 -1.15 14.14 4.71
N PRO A 187 -1.49 15.40 5.08
CA PRO A 187 -0.73 16.16 6.06
C PRO A 187 -1.03 15.76 7.51
N SER A 188 -2.06 14.94 7.76
CA SER A 188 -2.60 14.65 9.09
C SER A 188 -1.86 13.51 9.78
N LEU A 189 -1.29 13.76 10.97
CA LEU A 189 -0.70 12.70 11.79
C LEU A 189 -1.69 11.57 12.13
N PHE A 190 -2.97 11.90 12.29
CA PHE A 190 -4.01 10.90 12.55
C PHE A 190 -4.25 10.00 11.33
N GLY A 191 -4.28 10.56 10.11
CA GLY A 191 -4.41 9.77 8.88
C GLY A 191 -3.23 8.81 8.68
N TRP A 192 -2.02 9.28 8.99
CA TRP A 192 -0.83 8.44 9.04
C TRP A 192 -0.95 7.34 10.10
N ALA A 193 -1.32 7.65 11.34
CA ALA A 193 -1.44 6.67 12.42
C ALA A 193 -2.45 5.56 12.08
N VAL A 194 -3.64 5.93 11.62
CA VAL A 194 -4.69 5.00 11.21
C VAL A 194 -4.23 4.11 10.05
N THR A 195 -3.57 4.70 9.06
CA THR A 195 -3.05 3.94 7.92
C THR A 195 -1.96 2.98 8.35
N LEU A 196 -0.98 3.43 9.14
CA LEU A 196 0.14 2.61 9.61
C LEU A 196 -0.31 1.49 10.54
N ALA A 197 -1.37 1.68 11.33
CA ALA A 197 -1.97 0.61 12.15
C ALA A 197 -2.39 -0.63 11.31
N CYS A 198 -2.70 -0.44 10.03
CA CYS A 198 -3.05 -1.51 9.10
C CYS A 198 -1.85 -2.34 8.59
N TYR A 199 -0.61 -1.98 8.95
CA TYR A 199 0.60 -2.58 8.40
C TYR A 199 1.64 -2.93 9.50
N PRO A 200 2.55 -3.89 9.26
CA PRO A 200 3.62 -4.22 10.20
C PRO A 200 4.59 -3.04 10.43
N PRO A 201 5.12 -2.83 11.64
CA PRO A 201 4.99 -3.66 12.85
C PRO A 201 3.65 -3.53 13.58
N PHE A 202 2.91 -2.44 13.36
CA PHE A 202 1.76 -2.09 14.17
C PHE A 202 0.64 -3.14 14.10
N SER A 203 0.33 -3.62 12.90
CA SER A 203 -0.66 -4.69 12.74
C SER A 203 -0.25 -5.98 13.44
N ASN A 204 1.04 -6.34 13.37
CA ASN A 204 1.56 -7.54 14.04
C ASN A 204 1.53 -7.39 15.56
N PHE A 205 1.84 -6.20 16.06
CA PHE A 205 1.72 -5.88 17.47
C PHE A 205 0.26 -6.08 17.93
N ILE A 206 -0.71 -5.48 17.24
CA ILE A 206 -2.14 -5.62 17.56
C ILE A 206 -2.57 -7.09 17.54
N SER A 207 -2.26 -7.83 16.47
CA SER A 207 -2.67 -9.25 16.35
C SER A 207 -2.04 -10.16 17.40
N ARG A 208 -0.77 -9.93 17.78
CA ARG A 208 -0.08 -10.71 18.82
C ARG A 208 -0.71 -10.55 20.20
N HIS A 209 -1.13 -9.35 20.56
CA HIS A 209 -1.78 -9.10 21.86
C HIS A 209 -3.17 -9.74 21.94
N ILE A 210 -3.87 -9.81 20.80
CA ILE A 210 -5.23 -10.35 20.73
C ILE A 210 -5.22 -11.88 20.47
N ARG A 211 -4.05 -12.46 20.17
CA ARG A 211 -3.83 -13.90 19.96
C ARG A 211 -4.80 -14.52 18.93
N PHE A 212 -5.13 -13.74 17.89
CA PHE A 212 -5.99 -14.17 16.80
C PHE A 212 -5.38 -13.78 15.46
N GLU A 213 -5.35 -14.74 14.53
CA GLU A 213 -4.86 -14.54 13.18
C GLU A 213 -5.96 -14.88 12.17
N ILE A 214 -6.05 -14.06 11.13
CA ILE A 214 -7.01 -14.26 10.04
C ILE A 214 -6.54 -15.45 9.20
N ASN A 215 -7.33 -16.53 9.20
CA ASN A 215 -7.08 -17.70 8.38
C ASN A 215 -8.01 -17.73 7.16
N ILE A 216 -7.45 -17.40 5.99
CA ILE A 216 -8.20 -17.37 4.73
C ILE A 216 -8.61 -18.77 4.26
N ASN A 217 -7.88 -19.80 4.69
CA ASN A 217 -8.12 -21.19 4.31
C ASN A 217 -8.99 -21.94 5.33
N ALA A 218 -9.64 -21.24 6.26
CA ALA A 218 -10.54 -21.86 7.24
C ALA A 218 -11.63 -22.73 6.58
N SER A 219 -12.04 -23.80 7.28
CA SER A 219 -13.15 -24.67 6.90
C SER A 219 -14.42 -24.31 7.70
N PHE A 220 -15.59 -24.57 7.13
CA PHE A 220 -16.89 -24.13 7.64
C PHE A 220 -17.80 -25.31 7.96
N GLY A 221 -17.32 -26.21 8.82
CA GLY A 221 -18.06 -27.39 9.30
C GLY A 221 -18.19 -28.53 8.28
N ASN A 222 -18.75 -28.26 7.09
CA ASN A 222 -18.87 -29.23 5.99
C ASN A 222 -18.35 -28.66 4.65
N GLU A 223 -18.09 -29.55 3.68
CA GLU A 223 -17.49 -29.17 2.39
C GLU A 223 -18.38 -28.24 1.56
N VAL A 224 -19.70 -28.44 1.56
CA VAL A 224 -20.65 -27.63 0.79
C VAL A 224 -20.72 -26.20 1.34
N THR A 225 -20.80 -26.05 2.66
CA THR A 225 -20.80 -24.74 3.32
C THR A 225 -19.47 -24.02 3.09
N THR A 226 -18.36 -24.77 3.21
CA THR A 226 -17.02 -24.25 2.91
C THR A 226 -16.92 -23.74 1.47
N PHE A 227 -17.47 -24.51 0.53
CA PHE A 227 -17.52 -24.13 -0.88
C PHE A 227 -18.31 -22.84 -1.12
N ILE A 228 -19.54 -22.76 -0.60
CA ILE A 228 -20.41 -21.57 -0.75
C ILE A 228 -19.72 -20.33 -0.18
N VAL A 229 -19.16 -20.41 1.03
CA VAL A 229 -18.48 -19.27 1.65
C VAL A 229 -17.23 -18.89 0.85
N ARG A 230 -16.48 -19.86 0.32
CA ARG A 230 -15.31 -19.59 -0.52
C ARG A 230 -15.67 -18.94 -1.85
N ILE A 231 -16.80 -19.28 -2.46
CA ILE A 231 -17.32 -18.58 -3.64
C ILE A 231 -17.62 -17.11 -3.29
N LEU A 232 -18.26 -16.84 -2.15
CA LEU A 232 -18.47 -15.46 -1.67
C LEU A 232 -17.14 -14.74 -1.44
N MET A 233 -16.16 -15.38 -0.82
CA MET A 233 -14.83 -14.80 -0.60
C MET A 233 -14.11 -14.49 -1.91
N LEU A 234 -14.21 -15.36 -2.93
CA LEU A 234 -13.67 -15.08 -4.26
C LEU A 234 -14.39 -13.92 -4.95
N ALA A 235 -15.71 -13.79 -4.78
CA ALA A 235 -16.45 -12.63 -5.31
C ALA A 235 -15.99 -11.31 -4.65
N LEU A 236 -15.80 -11.31 -3.32
CA LEU A 236 -15.24 -10.17 -2.59
C LEU A 236 -13.80 -9.88 -3.03
N MET A 237 -12.97 -10.90 -3.23
CA MET A 237 -11.63 -10.75 -3.78
C MET A 237 -11.67 -10.18 -5.20
N GLY A 238 -12.62 -10.60 -6.03
CA GLY A 238 -12.87 -10.04 -7.36
C GLY A 238 -13.19 -8.55 -7.30
N LEU A 239 -14.00 -8.10 -6.34
CA LEU A 239 -14.27 -6.68 -6.11
C LEU A 239 -13.00 -5.92 -5.67
N MET A 240 -12.17 -6.51 -4.80
CA MET A 240 -10.87 -5.93 -4.44
C MET A 240 -9.94 -5.80 -5.65
N PHE A 241 -9.84 -6.86 -6.45
CA PHE A 241 -9.03 -6.91 -7.66
C PHE A 241 -9.49 -5.88 -8.68
N TRP A 242 -10.80 -5.77 -8.91
CA TRP A 242 -11.36 -4.76 -9.81
C TRP A 242 -11.06 -3.34 -9.33
N SER A 243 -11.21 -3.08 -8.03
CA SER A 243 -10.94 -1.78 -7.42
C SER A 243 -9.48 -1.35 -7.60
N VAL A 244 -8.54 -2.27 -7.41
CA VAL A 244 -7.10 -2.00 -7.57
C VAL A 244 -6.71 -1.96 -9.05
N GLY A 245 -7.33 -2.79 -9.88
CA GLY A 245 -7.12 -2.81 -11.33
C GLY A 245 -7.45 -1.47 -11.99
N VAL A 246 -8.56 -0.82 -11.61
CA VAL A 246 -8.91 0.51 -12.15
C VAL A 246 -8.09 1.65 -11.56
N LEU A 247 -7.61 1.54 -10.32
CA LEU A 247 -6.64 2.48 -9.76
C LEU A 247 -5.30 2.37 -10.50
N GLY A 248 -4.90 1.15 -10.87
CA GLY A 248 -3.70 0.86 -11.66
C GLY A 248 -2.45 1.51 -11.08
N THR A 249 -1.77 2.33 -11.88
CA THR A 249 -0.51 2.99 -11.53
C THR A 249 -0.64 4.08 -10.47
N LYS A 250 -1.88 4.47 -10.12
CA LYS A 250 -2.19 5.45 -9.07
C LYS A 250 -2.34 4.81 -7.68
N CYS A 251 -2.33 3.47 -7.57
CA CYS A 251 -2.43 2.75 -6.31
C CYS A 251 -1.33 3.19 -5.33
N SER A 252 -1.73 3.82 -4.23
CA SER A 252 -0.82 4.24 -3.17
C SER A 252 -1.60 4.71 -1.95
N ASN A 253 -1.04 4.46 -0.77
CA ASN A 253 -1.58 4.95 0.50
C ASN A 253 -1.16 6.39 0.74
N LEU A 254 -2.01 7.16 1.42
CA LEU A 254 -1.74 8.52 1.91
C LEU A 254 -1.44 9.56 0.81
N THR A 255 -1.59 9.23 -0.48
CA THR A 255 -1.26 10.16 -1.57
C THR A 255 -2.42 10.34 -2.53
N ASN A 256 -2.62 11.59 -2.97
CA ASN A 256 -3.47 11.89 -4.10
C ASN A 256 -2.63 11.81 -5.38
N ARG A 257 -2.99 10.89 -6.28
CA ARG A 257 -2.39 10.73 -7.62
C ARG A 257 -3.39 10.92 -8.76
N GLY A 258 -4.49 11.60 -8.47
CA GLY A 258 -5.65 11.76 -9.35
C GLY A 258 -6.82 10.89 -8.94
N ILE A 259 -8.03 11.39 -9.19
CA ILE A 259 -9.26 10.78 -8.73
C ILE A 259 -9.76 9.76 -9.76
N ILE A 260 -10.27 8.63 -9.26
CA ILE A 260 -10.83 7.54 -10.06
C ILE A 260 -12.32 7.41 -9.73
N THR A 261 -13.17 7.46 -10.75
CA THR A 261 -14.63 7.47 -10.61
C THR A 261 -15.33 6.37 -11.43
N ASN A 262 -14.56 5.48 -12.08
CA ASN A 262 -15.06 4.39 -12.90
C ASN A 262 -14.90 3.02 -12.21
N GLY A 263 -15.31 1.95 -12.88
CA GLY A 263 -15.28 0.61 -12.29
C GLY A 263 -16.21 0.52 -11.06
N PRO A 264 -15.78 -0.07 -9.94
CA PRO A 264 -16.60 -0.18 -8.75
C PRO A 264 -16.79 1.16 -8.02
N TYR A 265 -15.92 2.15 -8.30
CA TYR A 265 -16.02 3.50 -7.74
C TYR A 265 -17.24 4.28 -8.23
N ARG A 266 -17.95 3.80 -9.26
CA ARG A 266 -19.21 4.42 -9.70
C ARG A 266 -20.37 4.20 -8.71
N TRP A 267 -20.27 3.18 -7.87
CA TRP A 267 -21.31 2.82 -6.90
C TRP A 267 -20.91 3.18 -5.47
N LEU A 268 -19.66 2.95 -5.07
CA LEU A 268 -19.20 3.29 -3.73
C LEU A 268 -17.80 3.89 -3.74
N ARG A 269 -17.49 4.76 -2.78
CA ARG A 269 -16.18 5.45 -2.71
C ARG A 269 -15.04 4.56 -2.22
N HIS A 270 -15.32 3.53 -1.43
CA HIS A 270 -14.31 2.63 -0.85
C HIS A 270 -14.54 1.12 -1.09
N PRO A 271 -14.70 0.66 -2.34
CA PRO A 271 -15.03 -0.74 -2.66
C PRO A 271 -14.00 -1.75 -2.18
N HIS A 272 -12.73 -1.41 -2.28
CA HIS A 272 -11.66 -2.27 -1.78
C HIS A 272 -11.73 -2.43 -0.25
N TYR A 273 -12.04 -1.37 0.51
CA TYR A 273 -12.14 -1.46 1.98
C TYR A 273 -13.38 -2.24 2.41
N THR A 274 -14.52 -2.03 1.75
CA THR A 274 -15.74 -2.82 2.00
C THR A 274 -15.50 -4.30 1.76
N ALA A 275 -14.99 -4.66 0.58
CA ALA A 275 -14.75 -6.05 0.21
C ALA A 275 -13.75 -6.73 1.16
N LYS A 276 -12.68 -6.03 1.53
CA LYS A 276 -11.66 -6.54 2.46
C LYS A 276 -12.24 -6.84 3.84
N ASN A 277 -13.06 -5.94 4.40
CA ASN A 277 -13.67 -6.16 5.70
C ASN A 277 -14.67 -7.33 5.66
N LEU A 278 -15.55 -7.37 4.65
CA LEU A 278 -16.50 -8.48 4.49
C LEU A 278 -15.79 -9.83 4.34
N MET A 279 -14.66 -9.86 3.62
CA MET A 279 -13.87 -11.08 3.47
C MET A 279 -13.29 -11.52 4.82
N TRP A 280 -12.78 -10.58 5.63
CA TRP A 280 -12.32 -10.90 6.98
C TRP A 280 -13.47 -11.39 7.88
N TRP A 281 -14.67 -10.82 7.76
CA TRP A 281 -15.84 -11.31 8.47
C TRP A 281 -16.15 -12.77 8.12
N CYS A 282 -16.07 -13.14 6.84
CA CYS A 282 -16.21 -14.53 6.42
C CYS A 282 -15.18 -15.45 7.09
N THR A 283 -13.91 -15.03 7.15
CA THR A 283 -12.84 -15.89 7.70
C THR A 283 -12.94 -16.17 9.19
N ILE A 284 -13.60 -15.32 9.98
CA ILE A 284 -13.70 -15.51 11.43
C ILE A 284 -14.89 -16.36 11.86
N LEU A 285 -15.92 -16.50 11.00
CA LEU A 285 -17.17 -17.20 11.35
C LEU A 285 -16.96 -18.58 11.97
N PRO A 286 -16.04 -19.44 11.47
CA PRO A 286 -15.81 -20.76 12.06
C PRO A 286 -15.25 -20.71 13.48
N ALA A 287 -14.54 -19.63 13.84
CA ALA A 287 -13.92 -19.47 15.16
C ALA A 287 -14.86 -18.86 16.20
N VAL A 288 -16.00 -18.28 15.79
CA VAL A 288 -16.92 -17.57 16.69
C VAL A 288 -17.49 -18.47 17.80
N PRO A 289 -17.96 -19.71 17.53
CA PRO A 289 -18.54 -20.55 18.59
C PRO A 289 -17.54 -20.86 19.72
N GLU A 290 -16.28 -21.08 19.37
CA GLU A 290 -15.22 -21.40 20.35
C GLU A 290 -14.59 -20.14 20.98
N ARG A 291 -14.57 -19.03 20.24
CA ARG A 291 -13.92 -17.78 20.67
C ARG A 291 -14.75 -16.56 20.26
N PRO A 292 -15.87 -16.26 20.93
CA PRO A 292 -16.75 -15.13 20.58
C PRO A 292 -16.05 -13.76 20.56
N ILE A 293 -14.97 -13.61 21.34
CA ILE A 293 -14.15 -12.39 21.41
C ILE A 293 -13.59 -11.94 20.04
N VAL A 294 -13.46 -12.87 19.08
CA VAL A 294 -12.98 -12.56 17.71
C VAL A 294 -13.91 -11.59 16.97
N ILE A 295 -15.19 -11.49 17.37
CA ILE A 295 -16.14 -10.50 16.85
C ILE A 295 -15.69 -9.08 17.23
N LEU A 296 -15.30 -8.85 18.48
CA LEU A 296 -14.84 -7.53 18.94
C LEU A 296 -13.53 -7.14 18.24
N PHE A 297 -12.63 -8.11 18.04
CA PHE A 297 -11.41 -7.91 17.28
C PHE A 297 -11.68 -7.44 15.85
N LEU A 298 -12.63 -8.09 15.17
CA LEU A 298 -12.92 -7.74 13.80
C LEU A 298 -13.77 -6.46 13.68
N ALA A 299 -14.61 -6.17 14.66
CA ALA A 299 -15.28 -4.88 14.78
C ALA A 299 -14.26 -3.74 14.92
N MET A 300 -13.21 -3.92 15.73
CA MET A 300 -12.10 -2.97 15.83
C MET A 300 -11.37 -2.78 14.49
N TRP A 301 -11.05 -3.86 13.77
CA TRP A 301 -10.45 -3.74 12.43
C TRP A 301 -11.36 -3.03 11.43
N THR A 302 -12.66 -3.33 11.49
CA THR A 302 -13.67 -2.64 10.69
C THR A 302 -13.66 -1.15 10.99
N ALA A 303 -13.62 -0.76 12.27
CA ALA A 303 -13.52 0.64 12.68
C ALA A 303 -12.23 1.30 12.18
N ILE A 304 -11.08 0.63 12.24
CA ILE A 304 -9.81 1.14 11.70
C ILE A 304 -9.92 1.40 10.19
N TYR A 305 -10.52 0.47 9.43
CA TYR A 305 -10.70 0.65 7.98
C TYR A 305 -11.71 1.73 7.62
N ILE A 306 -12.75 1.89 8.43
CA ILE A 306 -13.68 3.00 8.32
C ILE A 306 -12.96 4.33 8.55
N LEU A 307 -12.22 4.44 9.65
CA LEU A 307 -11.41 5.63 9.96
C LEU A 307 -10.42 5.93 8.85
N ARG A 308 -9.79 4.89 8.29
CA ARG A 308 -8.84 5.03 7.19
C ARG A 308 -9.49 5.66 5.96
N GLY A 309 -10.65 5.15 5.54
CA GLY A 309 -11.40 5.77 4.45
C GLY A 309 -11.76 7.22 4.76
N LEU A 310 -12.25 7.51 5.97
CA LEU A 310 -12.61 8.89 6.36
C LEU A 310 -11.42 9.85 6.38
N THR A 311 -10.25 9.42 6.85
CA THR A 311 -9.03 10.23 6.81
C THR A 311 -8.57 10.46 5.38
N GLU A 312 -8.69 9.45 4.52
CA GLU A 312 -8.40 9.55 3.09
C GLU A 312 -9.35 10.54 2.41
N GLU A 313 -10.67 10.44 2.62
CA GLU A 313 -11.62 11.41 2.07
C GLU A 313 -11.30 12.84 2.55
N LYS A 314 -11.00 13.02 3.85
CA LYS A 314 -10.64 14.34 4.41
C LYS A 314 -9.42 14.95 3.70
N HIS A 315 -8.42 14.13 3.37
CA HIS A 315 -7.27 14.57 2.58
C HIS A 315 -7.67 14.89 1.13
N LEU A 316 -8.43 13.99 0.48
CA LEU A 316 -8.85 14.12 -0.90
C LEU A 316 -9.84 15.28 -1.14
N MET A 317 -10.60 15.71 -0.13
CA MET A 317 -11.54 16.84 -0.22
C MET A 317 -10.89 18.18 -0.58
N SER A 318 -9.56 18.29 -0.50
CA SER A 318 -8.82 19.45 -1.04
C SER A 318 -8.77 19.48 -2.58
N ASP A 319 -9.05 18.37 -3.27
CA ASP A 319 -9.05 18.25 -4.73
C ASP A 319 -10.46 18.50 -5.29
N PRO A 320 -10.66 19.50 -6.17
CA PRO A 320 -11.96 19.78 -6.79
C PRO A 320 -12.56 18.58 -7.54
N GLU A 321 -11.73 17.73 -8.16
CA GLU A 321 -12.21 16.51 -8.83
C GLU A 321 -12.88 15.55 -7.82
N TYR A 322 -12.36 15.49 -6.60
CA TYR A 322 -12.90 14.63 -5.56
C TYR A 322 -14.19 15.18 -4.95
N GLN A 323 -14.30 16.51 -4.84
CA GLN A 323 -15.53 17.18 -4.42
C GLN A 323 -16.68 16.86 -5.40
N ALA A 324 -16.44 17.04 -6.70
CA ALA A 324 -17.40 16.72 -7.74
C ALA A 324 -17.75 15.22 -7.78
N TYR A 325 -16.80 14.35 -7.45
CA TYR A 325 -17.06 12.91 -7.30
C TYR A 325 -17.99 12.60 -6.11
N CYS A 326 -17.78 13.26 -4.97
CA CYS A 326 -18.63 13.09 -3.79
C CYS A 326 -20.07 13.55 -3.99
N GLU A 327 -20.30 14.49 -4.91
CA GLU A 327 -21.65 14.89 -5.31
C GLU A 327 -22.38 13.78 -6.07
N LYS A 328 -21.66 13.02 -6.90
CA LYS A 328 -22.22 11.94 -7.74
C LYS A 328 -22.40 10.63 -6.97
N VAL A 329 -21.41 10.27 -6.14
CA VAL A 329 -21.41 8.99 -5.41
C VAL A 329 -21.59 9.26 -3.92
N LYS A 330 -22.80 9.00 -3.43
CA LYS A 330 -23.18 9.29 -2.04
C LYS A 330 -22.65 8.25 -1.05
N TRP A 331 -22.59 6.98 -1.46
CA TRP A 331 -22.23 5.87 -0.58
C TRP A 331 -20.72 5.71 -0.43
N LYS A 332 -20.24 5.67 0.81
CA LYS A 332 -18.83 5.44 1.16
C LYS A 332 -18.48 3.97 1.13
N PHE A 333 -19.19 3.16 1.91
CA PHE A 333 -18.84 1.76 2.16
C PHE A 333 -19.99 0.80 1.84
N PHE A 334 -21.24 1.17 2.15
CA PHE A 334 -22.40 0.29 1.97
C PHE A 334 -23.54 1.03 1.27
N PRO A 335 -23.99 0.54 0.10
CA PRO A 335 -25.14 1.13 -0.59
C PRO A 335 -26.37 1.22 0.31
N GLY A 336 -27.02 2.38 0.31
CA GLY A 336 -28.27 2.61 1.07
C GLY A 336 -28.09 2.88 2.56
N ILE A 337 -26.89 2.75 3.13
CA ILE A 337 -26.61 3.05 4.54
C ILE A 337 -25.68 4.26 4.64
N TRP A 338 -24.51 4.16 4.02
CA TRP A 338 -23.43 5.10 4.26
C TRP A 338 -22.41 5.21 3.13
#